data_AF-A0A7W8G8C4-F1
#
_entry.id   AF-A0A7W8G8C4-F1
#
_cell.length_a   1.000
_cell.length_b   1.000
_cell.length_c   1.000
_cell.angle_alpha   90.00
_cell.angle_beta   90.00
_cell.angle_gamma   90.00
#
_symmetry.space_group_name_H-M   'P 1'
#
loop_
_entity.id
_entity.type
_entity.pdbx_description
1 polymer ?
#
loop_
_entity_poly.entity_id
_entity_poly.type
_entity_poly.pdbx_seq_one_letter_code
_entity_poly.pdbx_strand_id
1 'polypeptide(L)'
;MNLRDVFIRNLKYYRKQKRLRQIDLAIELDKNPNYINSIENSKYFPSPETIEQIAHILQIDPMQLFNKEEPPIKDSSRTDTKTIKAQLENAILKSIGRAFEELS
;
A
#
# COMPACT_ATOMS: atom_id res chain seq x y z
N MET A 1 -7.93 -19.32 4.87
CA MET A 1 -7.00 -18.83 3.82
C MET A 1 -5.62 -19.39 4.10
N ASN A 2 -4.99 -20.00 3.10
CA ASN A 2 -3.56 -20.35 3.15
C ASN A 2 -2.69 -19.12 2.76
N LEU A 3 -1.37 -19.23 2.89
CA LEU A 3 -0.45 -18.11 2.60
C LEU A 3 -0.52 -17.64 1.13
N ARG A 4 -0.79 -18.57 0.20
CA ARG A 4 -0.92 -18.28 -1.23
C ARG A 4 -2.17 -17.45 -1.51
N ASP A 5 -3.28 -17.76 -0.85
CA ASP A 5 -4.53 -17.00 -0.97
C ASP A 5 -4.34 -15.56 -0.48
N VAL A 6 -3.61 -15.38 0.63
CA VAL A 6 -3.26 -14.08 1.19
C VAL A 6 -2.45 -13.27 0.18
N PHE A 7 -1.39 -13.88 -0.38
CA PHE A 7 -0.56 -13.27 -1.40
C PHE A 7 -1.37 -12.81 -2.62
N ILE A 8 -2.22 -13.68 -3.16
CA ILE A 8 -3.02 -13.38 -4.36
C ILE A 8 -4.02 -12.25 -4.08
N ARG A 9 -4.66 -12.26 -2.91
CA ARG A 9 -5.58 -11.20 -2.49
C ARG A 9 -4.85 -9.85 -2.40
N ASN A 10 -3.70 -9.81 -1.74
CA ASN A 10 -2.94 -8.58 -1.53
C ASN A 10 -2.31 -8.07 -2.84
N LEU A 11 -1.81 -8.96 -3.69
CA LEU A 11 -1.33 -8.61 -5.04
C LEU A 11 -2.43 -7.93 -5.87
N LYS A 12 -3.62 -8.54 -5.93
CA LYS A 12 -4.80 -7.97 -6.61
C LYS A 12 -5.14 -6.59 -6.07
N TYR A 13 -5.10 -6.44 -4.74
CA TYR A 13 -5.39 -5.19 -4.07
C TYR A 13 -4.41 -4.08 -4.48
N TYR A 14 -3.11 -4.28 -4.26
CA TYR A 14 -2.10 -3.25 -4.54
C TYR A 14 -1.95 -2.94 -6.03
N ARG A 15 -2.10 -3.93 -6.91
CA ARG A 15 -2.15 -3.70 -8.36
C ARG A 15 -3.29 -2.77 -8.75
N LYS A 16 -4.49 -3.00 -8.23
CA LYS A 16 -5.66 -2.12 -8.46
C LYS A 16 -5.45 -0.72 -7.88
N GLN A 17 -4.80 -0.61 -6.72
CA GLN A 17 -4.46 0.68 -6.11
C GLN A 17 -3.49 1.52 -6.98
N LYS A 18 -2.65 0.85 -7.78
CA LYS A 18 -1.78 1.48 -8.78
C LYS A 18 -2.47 1.68 -10.15
N ARG A 19 -3.73 1.28 -10.29
CA ARG A 19 -4.51 1.31 -11.55
C ARG A 19 -3.87 0.50 -12.68
N LEU A 20 -3.06 -0.50 -12.34
CA LEU A 20 -2.43 -1.38 -13.33
C LEU A 20 -3.38 -2.51 -13.72
N ARG A 21 -3.50 -2.80 -15.02
CA ARG A 21 -4.09 -4.06 -15.49
C ARG A 21 -3.08 -5.18 -15.25
N GLN A 22 -3.55 -6.43 -15.33
CA GLN A 22 -2.66 -7.59 -15.18
C GLN A 22 -1.54 -7.58 -16.23
N ILE A 23 -1.88 -7.19 -17.47
CA ILE A 23 -0.91 -7.08 -18.57
C ILE A 23 0.12 -5.98 -18.32
N ASP A 24 -0.29 -4.85 -17.73
CA ASP A 24 0.62 -3.73 -17.46
C ASP A 24 1.70 -4.17 -16.45
N LEU A 25 1.28 -4.81 -15.34
CA LEU A 25 2.21 -5.35 -14.36
C LEU A 25 3.09 -6.48 -14.93
N ALA A 26 2.57 -7.31 -15.83
CA ALA A 26 3.36 -8.34 -16.49
C ALA A 26 4.44 -7.76 -17.40
N ILE A 27 4.12 -6.69 -18.14
CA ILE A 27 5.06 -5.96 -19.00
C ILE A 27 6.14 -5.28 -18.14
N GLU A 28 5.77 -4.63 -17.03
CA GLU A 28 6.74 -4.01 -16.12
C GLU A 28 7.71 -5.00 -15.47
N LEU A 29 7.29 -6.27 -15.31
CA LEU A 29 8.15 -7.36 -14.84
C LEU A 29 9.00 -8.02 -15.94
N ASP A 30 8.88 -7.56 -17.19
CA ASP A 30 9.45 -8.22 -18.37
C ASP A 30 9.04 -9.70 -18.46
N LYS A 31 7.74 -9.97 -18.26
CA LYS A 31 7.15 -11.32 -18.32
C LYS A 31 6.04 -11.39 -19.36
N ASN A 32 5.68 -12.63 -19.70
CA ASN A 32 4.55 -12.91 -20.58
C ASN A 32 3.25 -12.24 -20.04
N PRO A 33 2.40 -11.65 -20.89
CA PRO A 33 1.13 -11.02 -20.49
C PRO A 33 0.23 -11.89 -19.59
N ASN A 34 0.29 -13.21 -19.73
CA ASN A 34 -0.50 -14.16 -18.94
C ASN A 34 0.13 -14.50 -17.58
N TYR A 35 1.30 -13.98 -17.25
CA TYR A 35 2.03 -14.31 -16.03
C TYR A 35 1.27 -13.89 -14.78
N ILE A 36 0.88 -12.61 -14.69
CA ILE A 36 0.09 -12.10 -13.55
C ILE A 36 -1.27 -12.78 -13.47
N ASN A 37 -1.92 -13.04 -14.60
CA ASN A 37 -3.16 -13.80 -14.64
C ASN A 37 -3.00 -15.22 -14.06
N SER A 38 -1.87 -15.88 -14.34
CA SER A 38 -1.57 -17.22 -13.82
C SER A 38 -1.33 -17.20 -12.30
N ILE A 39 -0.68 -16.15 -11.79
CA ILE A 39 -0.51 -15.94 -10.35
C ILE A 39 -1.86 -15.67 -9.68
N GLU A 40 -2.64 -14.73 -10.22
CA GLU A 40 -3.91 -14.28 -9.63
C GLU A 40 -5.02 -15.34 -9.63
N ASN A 41 -4.87 -16.39 -10.43
CA ASN A 41 -5.75 -17.56 -10.47
C ASN A 41 -5.15 -18.79 -9.78
N SER A 42 -4.13 -18.61 -8.93
CA SER A 42 -3.50 -19.69 -8.17
C SER A 42 -2.85 -20.80 -9.02
N LYS A 43 -2.57 -20.57 -10.30
CA LYS A 43 -1.91 -21.55 -11.19
C LYS A 43 -0.41 -21.59 -10.98
N TYR A 44 0.19 -20.43 -10.75
CA TYR A 44 1.62 -20.28 -10.54
C TYR A 44 1.92 -19.49 -9.26
N PHE A 45 3.04 -19.75 -8.62
CA PHE A 45 3.51 -18.96 -7.47
C PHE A 45 4.88 -18.39 -7.82
N PRO A 46 5.05 -17.05 -7.73
CA PRO A 46 6.31 -16.40 -8.11
C PRO A 46 7.47 -16.80 -7.21
N SER A 47 8.70 -16.65 -7.74
CA SER A 47 9.92 -16.80 -6.93
C SER A 47 10.07 -15.61 -5.97
N PRO A 48 10.87 -15.74 -4.89
CA PRO A 48 11.17 -14.62 -3.99
C PRO A 48 11.67 -13.36 -4.71
N GLU A 49 12.56 -13.51 -5.68
CA GLU A 49 13.11 -12.41 -6.47
C GLU A 49 12.02 -11.69 -7.27
N THR A 50 11.09 -12.47 -7.84
CA THR A 50 9.94 -11.90 -8.55
C THR A 50 8.99 -11.19 -7.60
N ILE A 51 8.83 -11.69 -6.38
CA ILE A 51 8.00 -11.05 -5.35
C ILE A 51 8.58 -9.69 -4.96
N GLU A 52 9.91 -9.59 -4.80
CA GLU A 52 10.59 -8.32 -4.55
C GLU A 52 10.40 -7.34 -5.71
N GLN A 53 10.53 -7.79 -6.96
CA GLN A 53 10.29 -6.96 -8.14
C GLN A 53 8.84 -6.47 -8.20
N ILE A 54 7.87 -7.34 -7.92
CA ILE A 54 6.45 -6.97 -7.82
C ILE A 54 6.26 -5.89 -6.76
N ALA A 55 6.83 -6.07 -5.57
CA ALA A 55 6.72 -5.11 -4.48
C ALA A 55 7.34 -3.75 -4.87
N HIS A 56 8.49 -3.77 -5.55
CA HIS A 56 9.17 -2.58 -6.06
C HIS A 56 8.30 -1.79 -7.06
N ILE A 57 7.74 -2.47 -8.07
CA ILE A 57 6.83 -1.87 -9.05
C ILE A 57 5.59 -1.28 -8.36
N LEU A 58 5.02 -2.04 -7.43
CA LEU A 58 3.86 -1.60 -6.66
C LEU A 58 4.20 -0.54 -5.60
N GLN A 59 5.49 -0.24 -5.38
CA GLN A 59 6.02 0.68 -4.38
C GLN A 59 5.49 0.40 -2.98
N ILE A 60 5.60 -0.86 -2.57
CA ILE A 60 5.21 -1.38 -1.25
C ILE A 60 6.36 -2.17 -0.65
N ASP A 61 6.29 -2.39 0.67
CA ASP A 61 7.16 -3.37 1.31
C ASP A 61 6.71 -4.81 0.93
N PRO A 62 7.64 -5.73 0.57
CA PRO A 62 7.29 -7.09 0.19
C PRO A 62 6.45 -7.85 1.23
N MET A 63 6.65 -7.57 2.53
CA MET A 63 5.88 -8.19 3.61
C MET A 63 4.40 -7.83 3.56
N GLN A 64 4.05 -6.70 2.95
CA GLN A 64 2.65 -6.31 2.76
C GLN A 64 1.89 -7.28 1.84
N LEU A 65 2.59 -8.00 0.95
CA LEU A 65 1.97 -9.04 0.13
C LEU A 65 1.55 -10.25 0.98
N PHE A 66 2.14 -10.45 2.16
CA PHE A 66 1.86 -11.60 3.03
C PHE A 66 1.09 -11.25 4.30
N ASN A 67 0.65 -10.00 4.45
CA ASN A 67 -0.15 -9.61 5.61
C ASN A 67 -1.51 -10.32 5.60
N LYS A 68 -1.78 -11.09 6.66
CA LYS A 68 -3.04 -11.84 6.85
C LYS A 68 -4.20 -10.92 7.21
N GLU A 69 -3.91 -9.79 7.84
CA GLU A 69 -4.91 -8.75 8.07
C GLU A 69 -5.42 -8.23 6.73
N GLU A 70 -6.61 -7.63 6.72
CA GLU A 70 -7.09 -7.02 5.49
C GLU A 70 -6.09 -5.98 4.99
N PRO A 71 -5.74 -5.99 3.69
CA PRO A 71 -4.84 -4.98 3.18
C PRO A 71 -5.45 -3.62 3.51
N PRO A 72 -4.67 -2.70 4.12
CA PRO A 72 -5.21 -1.47 4.67
C PRO A 72 -6.00 -0.80 3.56
N ILE A 73 -7.32 -0.75 3.71
CA ILE A 73 -8.20 0.00 2.83
C ILE A 73 -7.55 1.38 2.75
N LYS A 74 -7.21 1.85 1.56
CA LYS A 74 -6.89 3.26 1.38
C LYS A 74 -8.19 4.03 1.62
N ASP A 75 -8.58 4.18 2.87
CA ASP A 75 -8.87 5.50 3.36
C ASP A 75 -7.58 6.29 3.15
N SER A 76 -7.60 7.23 2.20
CA SER A 76 -7.20 8.65 2.36
C SER A 76 -6.01 9.03 3.26
N SER A 77 -5.18 8.11 3.71
CA SER A 77 -4.18 8.23 4.77
C SER A 77 -2.78 7.94 4.23
N ARG A 78 -2.49 8.48 3.04
CA ARG A 78 -1.37 9.43 3.07
C ARG A 78 -1.91 10.53 3.97
N THR A 79 -1.44 10.65 5.20
CA THR A 79 -1.82 11.79 6.02
C THR A 79 -1.46 13.02 5.18
N ASP A 80 -2.49 13.62 4.57
CA ASP A 80 -2.27 14.75 3.67
C ASP A 80 -1.48 15.74 4.48
N THR A 81 -0.33 16.19 3.96
CA THR A 81 0.55 17.11 4.67
C THR A 81 -0.22 18.37 5.10
N LYS A 82 -1.32 18.70 4.40
CA LYS A 82 -2.32 19.70 4.79
C LYS A 82 -3.04 19.39 6.11
N THR A 83 -3.47 18.16 6.34
CA THR A 83 -4.19 17.73 7.55
C THR A 83 -3.26 17.73 8.76
N ILE A 84 -2.04 17.20 8.61
CA ILE A 84 -1.01 17.28 9.69
C ILE A 84 -0.72 18.73 10.02
N LYS A 85 -0.49 19.56 8.99
CA LYS A 85 -0.20 20.99 9.17
C LYS A 85 -1.32 21.70 9.94
N ALA A 86 -2.58 21.50 9.55
CA ALA A 86 -3.72 22.11 10.22
C ALA A 86 -3.87 21.65 11.68
N GLN A 87 -3.61 20.37 11.97
CA GLN A 87 -3.64 19.86 13.35
C GLN A 87 -2.51 20.46 14.20
N LEU A 88 -1.31 20.60 13.63
CA LEU A 88 -0.15 21.18 14.30
C LEU A 88 -0.37 22.67 14.60
N GLU A 89 -0.88 23.44 13.63
CA GLU A 89 -1.20 24.87 13.80
C GLU A 89 -2.20 25.09 14.94
N ASN A 90 -3.28 24.30 14.99
CA ASN A 90 -4.27 24.39 16.05
C ASN A 90 -3.69 24.02 17.43
N ALA A 91 -2.84 23.00 17.50
CA ALA A 91 -2.20 22.60 18.74
C ALA A 91 -1.29 23.71 19.30
N ILE A 92 -0.51 24.36 18.43
CA ILE A 92 0.39 25.47 18.80
C ILE A 92 -0.42 26.68 19.30
N LEU A 93 -1.48 27.08 18.58
CA LEU A 93 -2.34 28.20 19.00
C LEU A 93 -2.97 27.94 20.37
N LYS A 94 -3.44 26.71 20.61
CA LYS A 94 -4.04 26.33 21.89
C LYS A 94 -3.02 26.29 23.04
N SER A 95 -1.75 25.94 22.77
CA SER A 95 -0.71 26.03 23.80
C SER A 95 -0.35 27.48 24.12
N ILE A 96 -0.28 28.35 23.12
CA ILE A 96 0.04 29.77 23.31
C ILE A 96 -1.08 30.46 24.09
N GLY A 97 -2.35 30.22 23.74
CA GLY A 97 -3.49 30.80 24.47
C GLY A 97 -3.49 30.44 25.95
N ARG A 98 -3.25 29.17 26.28
CA ARG A 98 -3.12 28.71 27.69
C ARG A 98 -1.98 29.40 28.43
N ALA A 99 -0.82 29.55 27.79
CA ALA A 99 0.31 30.24 28.40
C ALA A 99 0.02 31.72 28.69
N PHE A 100 -0.79 32.39 27.86
CA PHE A 100 -1.24 33.76 28.12
C PHE A 100 -2.28 33.85 29.25
N GLU A 101 -3.19 32.87 29.34
CA GLU A 101 -4.16 32.77 30.45
C GLU A 101 -3.46 32.54 31.80
N GLU A 102 -2.36 31.77 31.83
CA GLU A 102 -1.56 31.53 33.05
C GLU A 102 -0.75 32.76 33.49
N LEU A 103 -0.59 33.76 32.62
CA LEU A 103 0.18 34.99 32.89
C LEU A 103 -0.70 36.22 33.20
N SER A 104 -2.03 36.12 33.07
CA SER A 104 -3.00 37.19 33.40
C SER A 104 -3.63 36.96 34.77
#